data_AF-A0A7X9DE14-F1
#
_entry.id   AF-A0A7X9DE14-F1
#
_cell.length_a   1.000
_cell.length_b   1.000
_cell.length_c   1.000
_cell.angle_alpha   90.00
_cell.angle_beta   90.00
_cell.angle_gamma   90.00
#
_symmetry.space_group_name_H-M   'P 1'
#
loop_
_entity.id
_entity.type
_entity.pdbx_description
1 polymer ?
#
loop_
_entity_poly.entity_id
_entity_poly.type
_entity_poly.pdbx_seq_one_letter_code
_entity_poly.pdbx_strand_id
1 'polypeptide(L)'
;QFTKDLQPFTYIEVPKAWNKQGNFRYSFPAFGYATYRLHIYHDPKYVGQIKTLIMPYVHTAYTLWVNGKIISQNGKVGTSKSSMIPFQLPVITQFVINSTVTEVVLHISNFQQRTGGILRSIKYGNYDIINKQYELDLFITLFVTAALFIILLYHIGLFVVNKGYKPNLYFAFFCAIIGFRLLLTDEKLFVKAVPSLPWDMYLRMEYSTLLFAVISFSHFIDGLYPKMFNKIILRAIDIYFSLFFIFELVVPISYASYALVYIQIGLIVVSLYILFIYPVP
;
A
#
# COMPACT_ATOMS: atom_id res chain seq x y z
N GLN A 1 -28.87 -2.93 -16.78
CA GLN A 1 -28.03 -4.13 -16.98
C GLN A 1 -27.74 -4.90 -15.68
N PHE A 2 -27.81 -4.28 -14.50
CA PHE A 2 -27.59 -4.93 -13.19
C PHE A 2 -28.88 -5.35 -12.45
N THR A 3 -30.01 -5.47 -13.17
CA THR A 3 -31.37 -5.59 -12.60
C THR A 3 -32.00 -6.99 -12.68
N LYS A 4 -31.20 -8.05 -12.87
CA LYS A 4 -31.71 -9.43 -12.80
C LYS A 4 -31.06 -10.21 -11.68
N ASP A 5 -31.87 -10.56 -10.69
CA ASP A 5 -31.75 -11.71 -9.78
C ASP A 5 -30.35 -11.98 -9.19
N LEU A 6 -29.81 -11.03 -8.41
CA LEU A 6 -28.68 -11.31 -7.53
C LEU A 6 -29.18 -12.01 -6.25
N GLN A 7 -29.20 -13.34 -6.28
CA GLN A 7 -29.34 -14.22 -5.11
C GLN A 7 -28.24 -13.92 -4.07
N PRO A 8 -28.54 -14.13 -2.77
CA PRO A 8 -28.71 -13.07 -1.79
C PRO A 8 -27.49 -12.14 -1.69
N PHE A 9 -27.72 -10.83 -1.82
CA PHE A 9 -26.73 -9.82 -1.48
C PHE A 9 -26.55 -9.75 0.04
N THR A 10 -25.30 -9.80 0.49
CA THR A 10 -24.94 -9.62 1.91
C THR A 10 -24.31 -8.24 2.08
N TYR A 11 -24.76 -7.50 3.08
CA TYR A 11 -24.10 -6.26 3.47
C TYR A 11 -22.72 -6.57 4.05
N ILE A 12 -21.72 -5.84 3.59
CA ILE A 12 -20.33 -6.00 4.01
C ILE A 12 -19.79 -4.64 4.46
N GLU A 13 -18.94 -4.65 5.47
CA GLU A 13 -18.31 -3.46 6.01
C GLU A 13 -17.18 -3.01 5.07
N VAL A 14 -17.12 -1.70 4.81
CA VAL A 14 -16.10 -1.05 4.00
C VAL A 14 -15.68 0.23 4.74
N PRO A 15 -14.38 0.46 4.99
CA PRO A 15 -13.23 -0.32 4.51
C PRO A 15 -12.88 -1.53 5.39
N LYS A 16 -12.81 -2.73 4.80
CA LYS A 16 -12.35 -3.97 5.45
C LYS A 16 -12.12 -5.07 4.42
N ALA A 17 -11.20 -5.98 4.71
CA ALA A 17 -10.90 -7.11 3.81
C ALA A 17 -12.09 -8.07 3.74
N TRP A 18 -12.55 -8.46 2.54
CA TRP A 18 -13.71 -9.35 2.43
C TRP A 18 -13.43 -10.70 3.10
N ASN A 19 -12.19 -11.18 3.04
CA ASN A 19 -11.78 -12.46 3.60
C ASN A 19 -11.63 -12.45 5.12
N LYS A 20 -11.96 -11.33 5.78
CA LYS A 20 -12.05 -11.19 7.24
C LYS A 20 -13.47 -10.89 7.72
N GLN A 21 -14.47 -11.07 6.85
CA GLN A 21 -15.87 -10.73 7.12
C GLN A 21 -16.83 -11.90 6.92
N GLY A 22 -16.30 -13.11 6.76
CA GLY A 22 -17.10 -14.32 6.77
C GLY A 22 -17.75 -14.57 8.13
N ASN A 23 -18.75 -15.44 8.14
CA ASN A 23 -19.35 -16.00 9.34
C ASN A 23 -19.09 -17.51 9.40
N PHE A 24 -19.56 -18.20 10.46
CA PHE A 24 -19.37 -19.64 10.62
C PHE A 24 -19.91 -20.49 9.44
N ARG A 25 -20.83 -19.95 8.62
CA ARG A 25 -21.42 -20.65 7.48
C ARG A 25 -20.75 -20.30 6.14
N TYR A 26 -20.13 -19.13 6.03
CA TYR A 26 -19.54 -18.63 4.79
C TYR A 26 -18.24 -17.88 5.09
N SER A 27 -17.12 -18.38 4.58
CA SER A 27 -15.86 -17.63 4.52
C SER A 27 -15.62 -17.16 3.09
N PHE A 28 -15.14 -15.93 2.94
CA PHE A 28 -14.76 -15.40 1.63
C PHE A 28 -13.28 -15.70 1.39
N PRO A 29 -12.90 -16.41 0.32
CA PRO A 29 -11.49 -16.62 0.00
C PRO A 29 -10.81 -15.28 -0.29
N ALA A 30 -9.55 -15.12 0.09
CA ALA A 30 -8.77 -13.93 -0.23
C ALA A 30 -8.70 -13.70 -1.75
N PHE A 31 -8.51 -14.79 -2.50
CA PHE A 31 -8.43 -14.76 -3.94
C PHE A 31 -9.79 -15.01 -4.60
N GLY A 32 -10.13 -14.19 -5.59
CA GLY A 32 -11.41 -14.26 -6.28
C GLY A 32 -11.81 -12.91 -6.85
N TYR A 33 -13.09 -12.76 -7.12
CA TYR A 33 -13.67 -11.51 -7.61
C TYR A 33 -15.03 -11.28 -6.95
N ALA A 34 -15.44 -10.03 -6.87
CA ALA A 34 -16.68 -9.62 -6.22
C ALA A 34 -17.26 -8.37 -6.90
N THR A 35 -18.58 -8.23 -6.79
CA THR A 35 -19.34 -7.05 -7.18
C THR A 35 -19.90 -6.39 -5.93
N TYR A 36 -19.50 -5.15 -5.68
CA TYR A 36 -20.08 -4.28 -4.67
C TYR A 36 -21.12 -3.37 -5.33
N ARG A 37 -22.20 -3.09 -4.62
CA ARG A 37 -23.24 -2.15 -5.04
C ARG A 37 -23.57 -1.21 -3.89
N LEU A 38 -23.68 0.07 -4.20
CA LEU A 38 -24.04 1.13 -3.27
C LEU A 38 -25.04 2.07 -3.94
N HIS A 39 -26.11 2.41 -3.22
CA HIS A 39 -27.01 3.49 -3.60
C HIS A 39 -26.72 4.71 -2.75
N ILE A 40 -26.43 5.84 -3.40
CA ILE A 40 -26.25 7.13 -2.74
C ILE A 40 -27.53 7.92 -2.95
N TYR A 41 -28.17 8.29 -1.84
CA TYR A 41 -29.36 9.13 -1.84
C TYR A 41 -28.95 10.60 -1.71
N HIS A 42 -29.52 11.44 -2.58
CA HIS A 42 -29.22 12.86 -2.67
C HIS A 42 -30.47 13.68 -2.38
N ASP A 43 -30.28 14.79 -1.68
CA ASP A 43 -31.28 15.86 -1.62
C ASP A 43 -31.53 16.40 -3.05
N PRO A 44 -32.79 16.60 -3.47
CA PRO A 44 -33.15 17.10 -4.80
C PRO A 44 -32.37 18.35 -5.25
N LYS A 45 -31.94 19.22 -4.32
CA LYS A 45 -31.14 20.43 -4.65
C LYS A 45 -29.77 20.12 -5.26
N TYR A 46 -29.28 18.90 -5.13
CA TYR A 46 -28.00 18.48 -5.69
C TYR A 46 -28.11 17.89 -7.10
N VAL A 47 -29.32 17.68 -7.63
CA VAL A 47 -29.52 17.22 -9.01
C VAL A 47 -28.95 18.25 -9.99
N GLY A 48 -28.19 17.77 -10.98
CA GLY A 48 -27.45 18.59 -11.94
C GLY A 48 -26.05 19.01 -11.47
N GLN A 49 -25.70 18.83 -10.19
CA GLN A 49 -24.37 19.15 -9.71
C GLN A 49 -23.34 18.05 -10.04
N ILE A 50 -22.10 18.48 -10.26
CA ILE A 50 -20.96 17.59 -10.39
C ILE A 50 -20.48 17.19 -8.99
N LYS A 51 -20.24 15.89 -8.81
CA LYS A 51 -19.61 15.34 -7.61
C LYS A 51 -18.41 14.50 -7.98
N THR A 52 -17.50 14.41 -7.02
CA THR A 52 -16.24 13.69 -7.16
C THR A 52 -16.29 12.45 -6.28
N LEU A 53 -15.82 11.34 -6.83
CA LEU A 53 -15.57 10.10 -6.12
C LEU A 53 -14.07 9.80 -6.26
N ILE A 54 -13.40 9.61 -5.12
CA ILE A 54 -12.02 9.14 -5.10
C ILE A 54 -12.04 7.65 -4.83
N MET A 55 -11.64 6.90 -5.83
CA MET A 55 -11.27 5.51 -5.62
C MET A 55 -9.91 5.49 -4.95
N PRO A 56 -9.82 4.98 -3.70
CA PRO A 56 -8.53 4.72 -3.13
C PRO A 56 -7.88 3.63 -3.96
N TYR A 57 -6.60 3.42 -3.72
CA TYR A 57 -5.96 2.27 -4.30
C TYR A 57 -6.66 0.97 -3.83
N VAL A 58 -7.03 0.13 -4.79
CA VAL A 58 -7.43 -1.25 -4.55
C VAL A 58 -6.21 -2.10 -4.93
N HIS A 59 -5.82 -3.05 -4.08
CA HIS A 59 -4.52 -3.73 -4.19
C HIS A 59 -4.28 -4.53 -5.49
N THR A 60 -5.29 -4.68 -6.35
CA THR A 60 -5.25 -5.52 -7.55
C THR A 60 -5.95 -4.87 -8.73
N ALA A 61 -7.20 -5.18 -9.05
CA ALA A 61 -7.88 -4.59 -10.20
C ALA A 61 -9.32 -4.23 -9.87
N TYR A 62 -9.81 -3.12 -10.43
CA TYR A 62 -11.21 -2.75 -10.31
C TYR A 62 -11.77 -2.08 -11.57
N THR A 63 -13.10 -2.11 -11.68
CA THR A 63 -13.86 -1.23 -12.57
C THR A 63 -15.01 -0.64 -11.78
N LEU A 64 -15.23 0.66 -11.94
CA LEU A 64 -16.25 1.44 -11.24
C LEU A 64 -17.27 1.95 -12.25
N TRP A 65 -18.54 1.62 -11.99
CA TRP A 65 -19.69 2.11 -12.72
C TRP A 65 -20.49 3.08 -11.87
N VAL A 66 -21.00 4.12 -12.50
CA VAL A 66 -22.02 5.00 -11.94
C VAL A 66 -23.19 5.07 -12.91
N ASN A 67 -24.39 4.73 -12.43
CA ASN A 67 -25.63 4.68 -13.22
C ASN A 67 -25.45 3.90 -14.54
N GLY A 68 -24.75 2.77 -14.47
CA GLY A 68 -24.49 1.89 -15.62
C GLY A 68 -23.33 2.32 -16.54
N LYS A 69 -22.71 3.49 -16.34
CA LYS A 69 -21.56 3.96 -17.14
C LYS A 69 -20.25 3.73 -16.39
N ILE A 70 -19.24 3.21 -17.06
CA ILE A 70 -17.89 3.11 -16.50
C ILE A 70 -17.33 4.52 -16.35
N ILE A 71 -16.90 4.87 -15.13
CA ILE A 71 -16.28 6.18 -14.85
C ILE A 71 -14.82 6.07 -14.41
N SER A 72 -14.39 4.88 -13.96
CA SER A 72 -13.01 4.65 -13.55
C SER A 72 -12.63 3.18 -13.68
N GLN A 73 -11.40 2.91 -14.08
CA GLN A 73 -10.82 1.57 -14.17
C GLN A 73 -9.39 1.59 -13.67
N ASN A 74 -8.99 0.50 -13.02
CA ASN A 74 -7.60 0.30 -12.64
C ASN A 74 -7.23 -1.16 -12.89
N GLY A 75 -6.29 -1.36 -13.82
CA GLY A 75 -6.00 -2.68 -14.37
C GLY A 75 -7.18 -3.25 -15.17
N LYS A 76 -7.25 -4.58 -15.25
CA LYS A 76 -8.34 -5.32 -15.89
C LYS A 76 -8.90 -6.34 -14.91
N VAL A 77 -10.17 -6.20 -14.56
CA VAL A 77 -10.89 -7.16 -13.72
C VAL A 77 -11.02 -8.48 -14.47
N GLY A 78 -10.71 -9.59 -13.79
CA GLY A 78 -10.82 -10.93 -14.34
C GLY A 78 -11.52 -11.89 -13.39
N THR A 79 -12.05 -13.01 -13.92
CA THR A 79 -12.64 -14.10 -13.12
C THR A 79 -11.62 -15.16 -12.74
N SER A 80 -10.39 -15.06 -13.26
CA SER A 80 -9.26 -15.92 -12.93
C SER A 80 -7.95 -15.13 -12.91
N LYS A 81 -6.90 -15.72 -12.33
CA LYS A 81 -5.53 -15.15 -12.28
C LYS A 81 -4.99 -14.80 -13.67
N SER A 82 -5.27 -15.61 -14.70
CA SER A 82 -4.79 -15.39 -16.07
C SER A 82 -5.51 -14.23 -16.80
N SER A 83 -6.77 -13.99 -16.45
CA SER A 83 -7.61 -12.96 -17.06
C SER A 83 -7.52 -11.59 -16.36
N MET A 84 -6.93 -11.53 -15.16
CA MET A 84 -6.77 -10.32 -14.37
C MET A 84 -5.44 -9.63 -14.69
N ILE A 85 -5.49 -8.32 -14.90
CA ILE A 85 -4.29 -7.48 -14.96
C ILE A 85 -4.33 -6.55 -13.75
N PRO A 86 -3.45 -6.73 -12.75
CA PRO A 86 -3.41 -5.89 -11.57
C PRO A 86 -2.78 -4.52 -11.90
N PHE A 87 -3.33 -3.46 -11.32
CA PHE A 87 -2.73 -2.13 -11.35
C PHE A 87 -3.29 -1.29 -10.20
N GLN A 88 -2.47 -0.41 -9.63
CA GLN A 88 -2.85 0.29 -8.40
C GLN A 88 -2.40 1.76 -8.44
N LEU A 89 -3.38 2.64 -8.57
CA LEU A 89 -3.26 4.08 -8.49
C LEU A 89 -4.55 4.64 -7.88
N PRO A 90 -4.48 5.66 -7.00
CA PRO A 90 -5.66 6.44 -6.66
C PRO A 90 -6.23 7.09 -7.93
N VAL A 91 -7.55 7.03 -8.12
CA VAL A 91 -8.23 7.68 -9.25
C VAL A 91 -9.32 8.60 -8.73
N ILE A 92 -9.21 9.86 -9.12
CA ILE A 92 -10.22 10.89 -8.88
C ILE A 92 -11.13 10.90 -10.11
N THR A 93 -12.42 10.65 -9.92
CA THR A 93 -13.40 10.67 -11.01
C THR A 93 -14.58 11.56 -10.65
N GLN A 94 -15.16 12.19 -11.67
CA GLN A 94 -16.32 13.06 -11.52
C GLN A 94 -17.53 12.46 -12.23
N PHE A 95 -18.72 12.76 -11.70
CA PHE A 95 -19.99 12.43 -12.35
C PHE A 95 -21.05 13.47 -11.99
N VAL A 96 -22.08 13.57 -12.83
CA VAL A 96 -23.24 14.43 -12.60
C VAL A 96 -24.30 13.65 -11.83
N ILE A 97 -24.87 14.25 -10.79
CA ILE A 97 -26.07 13.72 -10.12
C ILE A 97 -27.26 13.91 -11.06
N ASN A 98 -27.66 12.84 -11.75
CA ASN A 98 -28.78 12.90 -12.70
C ASN A 98 -30.15 12.72 -12.02
N SER A 99 -30.20 12.16 -10.82
CA SER A 99 -31.43 11.92 -10.07
C SER A 99 -31.17 11.93 -8.56
N THR A 100 -32.22 11.84 -7.74
CA THR A 100 -32.10 11.73 -6.27
C THR A 100 -31.42 10.44 -5.81
N VAL A 101 -31.20 9.47 -6.70
CA VAL A 101 -30.45 8.25 -6.41
C VAL A 101 -29.33 8.07 -7.43
N THR A 102 -28.12 7.87 -6.93
CA THR A 102 -26.99 7.42 -7.75
C THR A 102 -26.66 5.98 -7.41
N GLU A 103 -26.67 5.11 -8.41
CA GLU A 103 -26.16 3.75 -8.29
C GLU A 103 -24.67 3.72 -8.58
N VAL A 104 -23.91 3.17 -7.63
CA VAL A 104 -22.48 2.89 -7.77
C VAL A 104 -22.29 1.38 -7.75
N VAL A 105 -21.67 0.82 -8.79
CA VAL A 105 -21.29 -0.58 -8.85
C VAL A 105 -19.78 -0.65 -8.98
N LEU A 106 -19.13 -1.52 -8.22
CA LEU A 106 -17.69 -1.71 -8.23
C LEU A 106 -17.38 -3.19 -8.38
N HIS A 107 -16.71 -3.58 -9.45
CA HIS A 107 -16.19 -4.92 -9.63
C HIS A 107 -14.73 -4.91 -9.23
N ILE A 108 -14.35 -5.87 -8.40
CA ILE A 108 -12.97 -6.06 -7.96
C ILE A 108 -12.58 -7.50 -8.25
N SER A 109 -11.35 -7.72 -8.69
CA SER A 109 -10.73 -9.05 -8.71
C SER A 109 -9.38 -9.00 -8.03
N ASN A 110 -9.11 -9.97 -7.17
CA ASN A 110 -7.87 -10.14 -6.45
C ASN A 110 -7.35 -11.58 -6.61
N PHE A 111 -6.23 -11.77 -7.32
CA PHE A 111 -5.55 -13.07 -7.43
C PHE A 111 -4.08 -13.02 -7.04
N GLN A 112 -3.66 -11.94 -6.37
CA GLN A 112 -2.25 -11.69 -6.03
C GLN A 112 -2.02 -11.30 -4.58
N GLN A 113 -3.05 -10.81 -3.87
CA GLN A 113 -2.89 -10.25 -2.54
C GLN A 113 -3.62 -11.07 -1.48
N ARG A 114 -3.01 -11.24 -0.31
CA ARG A 114 -3.61 -12.01 0.81
C ARG A 114 -4.91 -11.40 1.37
N THR A 115 -5.16 -10.12 1.06
CA THR A 115 -6.35 -9.38 1.48
C THR A 115 -7.05 -8.86 0.25
N GLY A 116 -8.28 -9.32 0.03
CA GLY A 116 -9.14 -8.85 -1.05
C GLY A 116 -10.17 -7.82 -0.58
N GLY A 117 -10.77 -7.12 -1.54
CA GLY A 117 -11.83 -6.14 -1.30
C GLY A 117 -11.33 -4.71 -1.13
N ILE A 118 -12.15 -3.90 -0.46
CA ILE A 118 -11.92 -2.45 -0.31
C ILE A 118 -11.31 -2.20 1.08
N LEU A 119 -9.99 -1.97 1.12
CA LEU A 119 -9.25 -1.82 2.39
C LEU A 119 -9.09 -0.36 2.84
N ARG A 120 -9.54 0.60 2.02
CA ARG A 120 -9.49 2.04 2.30
C ARG A 120 -10.81 2.68 1.93
N SER A 121 -11.19 3.75 2.63
CA SER A 121 -12.47 4.42 2.39
C SER A 121 -12.51 5.06 1.00
N ILE A 122 -13.63 4.84 0.29
CA ILE A 122 -13.98 5.59 -0.91
C ILE A 122 -14.48 6.96 -0.47
N LYS A 123 -13.86 8.04 -0.95
CA LYS A 123 -14.26 9.41 -0.60
C LYS A 123 -15.24 9.94 -1.63
N TYR A 124 -16.28 10.62 -1.18
CA TYR A 124 -17.29 11.25 -2.02
C TYR A 124 -17.50 12.70 -1.56
N GLY A 125 -17.50 13.65 -2.49
CA GLY A 125 -17.62 15.07 -2.14
C GLY A 125 -17.43 16.03 -3.31
N ASN A 126 -17.17 17.29 -2.99
CA ASN A 126 -16.83 18.32 -3.97
C ASN A 126 -15.35 18.20 -4.37
N TYR A 127 -15.05 18.51 -5.63
CA TYR A 127 -13.71 18.38 -6.19
C TYR A 127 -12.68 19.21 -5.42
N ASP A 128 -12.95 20.48 -5.14
CA ASP A 128 -11.96 21.39 -4.56
C ASP A 128 -11.45 20.94 -3.19
N ILE A 129 -12.36 20.44 -2.35
CA ILE A 129 -12.02 19.91 -1.02
C ILE A 129 -11.14 18.68 -1.15
N ILE A 130 -11.51 17.80 -2.08
CA ILE A 130 -10.83 16.53 -2.36
C ILE A 130 -9.44 16.76 -2.95
N ASN A 131 -9.35 17.63 -3.95
CA ASN A 131 -8.11 17.92 -4.66
C ASN A 131 -7.11 18.60 -3.73
N LYS A 132 -7.56 19.55 -2.89
CA LYS A 132 -6.71 20.21 -1.92
C LYS A 132 -6.08 19.22 -0.92
N GLN A 133 -6.84 18.22 -0.46
CA GLN A 133 -6.29 17.19 0.42
C GLN A 133 -5.23 16.35 -0.30
N TYR A 134 -5.51 15.93 -1.54
CA TYR A 134 -4.57 15.15 -2.34
C TYR A 134 -3.27 15.94 -2.63
N GLU A 135 -3.38 17.22 -2.95
CA GLU A 135 -2.21 18.10 -3.14
C GLU A 135 -1.38 18.26 -1.86
N LEU A 136 -2.05 18.35 -0.69
CA LEU A 136 -1.35 18.40 0.60
C LEU A 136 -0.64 17.08 0.91
N ASP A 137 -1.29 15.94 0.68
CA ASP A 137 -0.71 14.62 0.88
C ASP A 137 0.51 14.41 -0.05
N LEU A 138 0.40 14.84 -1.30
CA LEU A 138 1.48 14.85 -2.28
C LEU A 138 2.64 15.75 -1.84
N PHE A 139 2.34 16.97 -1.38
CA PHE A 139 3.35 17.90 -0.88
C PHE A 139 4.11 17.33 0.32
N ILE A 140 3.40 16.77 1.30
CA ILE A 140 4.01 16.14 2.48
C ILE A 140 4.91 14.97 2.04
N THR A 141 4.42 14.11 1.14
CA THR A 141 5.20 12.97 0.61
C THR A 141 6.51 13.45 -0.02
N LEU A 142 6.44 14.45 -0.91
CA LEU A 142 7.62 15.00 -1.59
C LEU A 142 8.56 15.72 -0.62
N PHE A 143 8.01 16.49 0.32
CA PHE A 143 8.78 17.22 1.33
C PHE A 143 9.58 16.26 2.22
N VAL A 144 8.92 15.24 2.79
CA VAL A 144 9.58 14.24 3.65
C VAL A 144 10.60 13.44 2.84
N THR A 145 10.27 13.07 1.60
CA THR A 145 11.21 12.39 0.70
C THR A 145 12.45 13.25 0.47
N ALA A 146 12.28 14.52 0.07
CA ALA A 146 13.39 15.44 -0.15
C ALA A 146 14.25 15.63 1.11
N ALA A 147 13.63 15.78 2.29
CA ALA A 147 14.34 15.87 3.56
C ALA A 147 15.19 14.62 3.83
N LEU A 148 14.65 13.41 3.59
CA LEU A 148 15.40 12.17 3.73
C LEU A 148 16.57 12.07 2.75
N PHE A 149 16.41 12.54 1.51
CA PHE A 149 17.50 12.59 0.52
C PHE A 149 18.59 13.61 0.91
N ILE A 150 18.21 14.75 1.51
CA ILE A 150 19.18 15.72 2.05
C ILE A 150 19.97 15.09 3.21
N ILE A 151 19.29 14.41 4.14
CA ILE A 151 19.92 13.69 5.26
C ILE A 151 20.85 12.58 4.74
N LEU A 152 20.42 11.81 3.73
CA LEU A 152 21.25 10.83 3.03
C LEU A 152 22.56 11.46 2.54
N LEU A 153 22.48 12.57 1.80
CA LEU A 153 23.67 13.24 1.26
C LEU A 153 24.57 13.79 2.37
N TYR A 154 23.98 14.35 3.43
CA TYR A 154 24.70 14.80 4.61
C TYR A 154 25.49 13.66 5.28
N HIS A 155 24.86 12.51 5.49
CA HIS A 155 25.52 11.36 6.11
C HIS A 155 26.55 10.68 5.20
N ILE A 156 26.36 10.70 3.86
CA ILE A 156 27.44 10.31 2.93
C ILE A 156 28.63 11.25 3.08
N GLY A 157 28.40 12.57 3.16
CA GLY A 157 29.45 13.55 3.41
C GLY A 157 30.20 13.29 4.71
N LEU A 158 29.47 13.05 5.81
CA LEU A 158 30.06 12.70 7.10
C LEU A 158 30.83 11.37 7.06
N PHE A 159 30.38 10.39 6.28
CA PHE A 159 31.12 9.13 6.10
C PHE A 159 32.50 9.40 5.46
N VAL A 160 32.57 10.25 4.44
CA VAL A 160 33.82 10.63 3.78
C VAL A 160 34.72 11.44 4.73
N VAL A 161 34.17 12.44 5.43
CA VAL A 161 34.94 13.30 6.36
C VAL A 161 35.44 12.52 7.58
N ASN A 162 34.61 11.65 8.16
CA ASN A 162 34.96 10.85 9.34
C ASN A 162 35.73 9.57 8.98
N LYS A 163 36.45 9.56 7.85
CA LYS A 163 37.34 8.46 7.41
C LYS A 163 36.66 7.08 7.40
N GLY A 164 35.41 7.02 6.97
CA GLY A 164 34.68 5.76 6.82
C GLY A 164 33.96 5.29 8.09
N TYR A 165 33.55 6.20 8.99
CA TYR A 165 32.72 5.87 10.15
C TYR A 165 31.39 5.23 9.70
N LYS A 166 31.34 3.89 9.76
CA LYS A 166 30.27 3.06 9.18
C LYS A 166 28.83 3.43 9.58
N PRO A 167 28.53 3.88 10.82
CA PRO A 167 27.16 4.25 11.19
C PRO A 167 26.55 5.31 10.26
N ASN A 168 27.36 6.26 9.78
CA ASN A 168 26.90 7.24 8.81
C ASN A 168 26.44 6.60 7.50
N LEU A 169 27.14 5.59 7.01
CA LEU A 169 26.77 4.88 5.78
C LEU A 169 25.48 4.06 5.96
N TYR A 170 25.33 3.37 7.09
CA TYR A 170 24.12 2.61 7.39
C TYR A 170 22.89 3.51 7.51
N PHE A 171 23.03 4.67 8.16
CA PHE A 171 21.93 5.64 8.27
C PHE A 171 21.60 6.31 6.94
N ALA A 172 22.62 6.68 6.15
CA ALA A 172 22.45 7.12 4.77
C ALA A 172 21.60 6.11 3.98
N PHE A 173 22.00 4.84 3.98
CA PHE A 173 21.27 3.79 3.27
C PHE A 173 19.83 3.63 3.79
N PHE A 174 19.62 3.67 5.11
CA PHE A 174 18.29 3.68 5.71
C PHE A 174 17.43 4.85 5.19
N CYS A 175 17.95 6.08 5.19
CA CYS A 175 17.24 7.25 4.67
C CYS A 175 16.89 7.11 3.18
N ALA A 176 17.81 6.57 2.36
CA ALA A 176 17.55 6.29 0.96
C ALA A 176 16.41 5.27 0.80
N ILE A 177 16.41 4.19 1.59
CA ILE A 177 15.37 3.16 1.55
C ILE A 177 14.02 3.73 1.95
N ILE A 178 13.93 4.49 3.05
CA ILE A 178 12.67 5.09 3.50
C ILE A 178 12.17 6.13 2.50
N GLY A 179 13.05 6.98 1.97
CA GLY A 179 12.69 7.96 0.93
C GLY A 179 12.15 7.27 -0.32
N PHE A 180 12.82 6.23 -0.79
CA PHE A 180 12.34 5.44 -1.93
C PHE A 180 11.02 4.71 -1.63
N ARG A 181 10.85 4.21 -0.40
CA ARG A 181 9.61 3.57 0.04
C ARG A 181 8.42 4.52 -0.02
N LEU A 182 8.57 5.78 0.42
CA LEU A 182 7.49 6.78 0.34
C LEU A 182 7.02 6.98 -1.11
N LEU A 183 7.96 7.04 -2.06
CA LEU A 183 7.65 7.12 -3.49
C LEU A 183 6.93 5.86 -4.03
N LEU A 184 7.19 4.69 -3.44
CA LEU A 184 6.56 3.42 -3.79
C LEU A 184 5.19 3.20 -3.14
N THR A 185 4.91 3.72 -1.94
CA THR A 185 3.73 3.32 -1.14
C THR A 185 2.61 4.34 -1.07
N ASP A 186 2.93 5.63 -0.91
CA ASP A 186 1.93 6.65 -0.57
C ASP A 186 1.13 7.06 -1.80
N GLU A 187 1.57 8.10 -2.49
CA GLU A 187 0.93 8.57 -3.72
C GLU A 187 1.35 7.81 -4.98
N LYS A 188 2.04 6.67 -4.79
CA LYS A 188 2.58 5.80 -5.84
C LYS A 188 3.37 6.59 -6.90
N LEU A 189 4.13 7.59 -6.45
CA LEU A 189 4.86 8.53 -7.33
C LEU A 189 5.85 7.80 -8.24
N PHE A 190 6.51 6.76 -7.74
CA PHE A 190 7.42 5.96 -8.56
C PHE A 190 6.68 5.14 -9.64
N VAL A 191 5.48 4.63 -9.33
CA VAL A 191 4.62 3.94 -10.30
C VAL A 191 4.19 4.90 -11.41
N LYS A 192 3.84 6.14 -11.05
CA LYS A 192 3.48 7.20 -12.01
C LYS A 192 4.68 7.61 -12.88
N ALA A 193 5.89 7.66 -12.31
CA ALA A 193 7.09 8.07 -13.01
C ALA A 193 7.61 7.00 -14.00
N VAL A 194 7.46 5.71 -13.67
CA VAL A 194 8.00 4.60 -14.49
C VAL A 194 6.92 3.56 -14.77
N PRO A 195 5.80 3.89 -15.46
CA PRO A 195 4.61 3.03 -15.56
C PRO A 195 4.80 1.75 -16.37
N SER A 196 5.94 1.60 -17.06
CA SER A 196 6.26 0.44 -17.89
C SER A 196 6.69 -0.80 -17.09
N LEU A 197 7.02 -0.66 -15.81
CA LEU A 197 7.44 -1.78 -14.99
C LEU A 197 6.26 -2.74 -14.70
N PRO A 198 6.48 -4.06 -14.75
CA PRO A 198 5.49 -5.04 -14.32
C PRO A 198 5.02 -4.80 -12.89
N TRP A 199 3.73 -4.97 -12.63
CA TRP A 199 3.13 -4.71 -11.32
C TRP A 199 3.84 -5.46 -10.17
N ASP A 200 4.20 -6.72 -10.42
CA ASP A 200 4.91 -7.57 -9.46
C ASP A 200 6.25 -6.98 -9.05
N MET A 201 6.93 -6.21 -9.91
CA MET A 201 8.19 -5.55 -9.56
C MET A 201 7.99 -4.43 -8.53
N TYR A 202 6.92 -3.64 -8.62
CA TYR A 202 6.66 -2.61 -7.61
C TYR A 202 6.36 -3.22 -6.25
N LEU A 203 5.56 -4.28 -6.22
CA LEU A 203 5.29 -5.00 -4.97
C LEU A 203 6.59 -5.57 -4.39
N ARG A 204 7.49 -6.06 -5.25
CA ARG A 204 8.78 -6.57 -4.83
C ARG A 204 9.69 -5.50 -4.23
N MET A 205 9.75 -4.34 -4.87
CA MET A 205 10.45 -3.19 -4.34
C MET A 205 9.82 -2.73 -3.01
N GLU A 206 8.49 -2.70 -2.93
CA GLU A 206 7.76 -2.32 -1.72
C GLU A 206 8.09 -3.25 -0.54
N TYR A 207 8.13 -4.57 -0.74
CA TYR A 207 8.49 -5.49 0.35
C TYR A 207 9.98 -5.45 0.66
N SER A 208 10.84 -5.37 -0.36
CA SER A 208 12.30 -5.27 -0.20
C SER A 208 12.71 -4.04 0.62
N THR A 209 12.04 -2.89 0.45
CA THR A 209 12.33 -1.70 1.27
C THR A 209 12.09 -1.94 2.77
N LEU A 210 11.11 -2.77 3.17
CA LEU A 210 10.94 -3.12 4.60
C LEU A 210 12.11 -3.95 5.11
N LEU A 211 12.54 -4.94 4.34
CA LEU A 211 13.61 -5.86 4.72
C LEU A 211 14.93 -5.10 4.92
N PHE A 212 15.32 -4.30 3.93
CA PHE A 212 16.57 -3.54 3.99
C PHE A 212 16.51 -2.38 4.99
N ALA A 213 15.33 -1.79 5.24
CA ALA A 213 15.19 -0.77 6.28
C ALA A 213 15.54 -1.33 7.66
N VAL A 214 15.05 -2.52 8.01
CA VAL A 214 15.34 -3.11 9.32
C VAL A 214 16.81 -3.50 9.45
N ILE A 215 17.41 -4.10 8.40
CA ILE A 215 18.83 -4.44 8.38
C ILE A 215 19.68 -3.16 8.56
N SER A 216 19.49 -2.16 7.70
CA SER A 216 20.29 -0.92 7.74
C SER A 216 20.15 -0.17 9.06
N PHE A 217 18.93 -0.08 9.61
CA PHE A 217 18.70 0.55 10.90
C PHE A 217 19.35 -0.22 12.06
N SER A 218 19.31 -1.57 12.05
CA SER A 218 19.94 -2.38 13.10
C SER A 218 21.46 -2.19 13.13
N HIS A 219 22.11 -2.16 11.97
CA HIS A 219 23.55 -1.89 11.85
C HIS A 219 23.92 -0.44 12.21
N PHE A 220 23.04 0.52 11.91
CA PHE A 220 23.21 1.90 12.38
C PHE A 220 23.24 1.97 13.91
N ILE A 221 22.27 1.34 14.58
CA ILE A 221 22.18 1.34 16.05
C ILE A 221 23.38 0.61 16.68
N ASP A 222 23.76 -0.57 16.18
CA ASP A 222 24.94 -1.31 16.69
C ASP A 222 26.21 -0.45 16.62
N GLY A 223 26.39 0.28 15.52
CA GLY A 223 27.54 1.12 15.34
C GLY A 223 27.51 2.44 16.14
N LEU A 224 26.34 2.97 16.49
CA LEU A 224 26.20 4.11 17.42
C LEU A 224 26.44 3.72 18.88
N TYR A 225 25.98 2.53 19.26
CA TYR A 225 26.05 2.03 20.63
C TYR A 225 26.74 0.66 20.66
N PRO A 226 28.08 0.64 20.54
CA PRO A 226 28.84 -0.59 20.57
C PRO A 226 28.52 -1.36 21.86
N LYS A 227 28.15 -2.64 21.74
CA LYS A 227 27.67 -3.57 22.80
C LYS A 227 26.16 -3.61 23.04
N MET A 228 25.36 -2.74 22.40
CA MET A 228 23.90 -2.83 22.50
C MET A 228 23.37 -4.10 21.81
N PHE A 229 23.93 -4.43 20.64
CA PHE A 229 23.66 -5.70 19.99
C PHE A 229 24.72 -6.74 20.35
N ASN A 230 24.25 -7.94 20.70
CA ASN A 230 25.10 -9.11 20.57
C ASN A 230 25.27 -9.41 19.07
N LYS A 231 26.51 -9.69 18.63
CA LYS A 231 26.82 -10.06 17.23
C LYS A 231 25.96 -11.22 16.71
N ILE A 232 25.55 -12.14 17.59
CA ILE A 232 24.65 -13.25 17.25
C ILE A 232 23.27 -12.72 16.84
N ILE A 233 22.74 -11.74 17.58
CA ILE A 233 21.42 -11.16 17.33
C ILE A 233 21.44 -10.36 16.03
N LEU A 234 22.46 -9.53 15.83
CA LEU A 234 22.61 -8.78 14.58
C LEU A 234 22.71 -9.72 13.36
N ARG A 235 23.49 -10.80 13.47
CA ARG A 235 23.57 -11.83 12.41
C ARG A 235 22.25 -12.56 12.21
N ALA A 236 21.49 -12.84 13.28
CA ALA A 236 20.17 -13.46 13.17
C ALA A 236 19.18 -12.56 12.44
N ILE A 237 19.21 -11.25 12.71
CA ILE A 237 18.44 -10.23 11.97
C ILE A 237 18.82 -10.28 10.48
N ASP A 238 20.12 -10.19 10.17
CA ASP A 238 20.60 -10.23 8.78
C ASP A 238 20.13 -11.49 8.06
N ILE A 239 20.29 -12.66 8.67
CA ILE A 239 19.88 -13.95 8.09
C ILE A 239 18.36 -13.99 7.91
N TYR A 240 17.58 -13.62 8.92
CA TYR A 240 16.12 -13.65 8.87
C TYR A 240 15.58 -12.82 7.71
N PHE A 241 15.94 -11.53 7.65
CA PHE A 241 15.44 -10.63 6.62
C PHE A 241 16.02 -10.93 5.23
N SER A 242 17.27 -11.40 5.14
CA SER A 242 17.86 -11.81 3.86
C SER A 242 17.21 -13.07 3.30
N LEU A 243 16.85 -14.03 4.16
CA LEU A 243 16.09 -15.22 3.73
C LEU A 243 14.70 -14.84 3.21
N PHE A 244 14.02 -13.87 3.84
CA PHE A 244 12.75 -13.36 3.31
C PHE A 244 12.92 -12.63 1.98
N PHE A 245 14.02 -11.90 1.78
CA PHE A 245 14.33 -11.25 0.50
C PHE A 245 14.53 -12.30 -0.61
N ILE A 246 15.34 -13.32 -0.36
CA ILE A 246 15.56 -14.42 -1.31
C ILE A 246 14.25 -15.17 -1.58
N PHE A 247 13.51 -15.51 -0.53
CA PHE A 247 12.22 -16.18 -0.64
C PHE A 247 11.28 -15.39 -1.55
N GLU A 248 11.14 -14.10 -1.28
CA GLU A 248 10.30 -13.22 -2.05
C GLU A 248 10.67 -13.27 -3.53
N LEU A 249 11.95 -13.07 -3.89
CA LEU A 249 12.42 -13.05 -5.29
C LEU A 249 12.03 -14.29 -6.09
N VAL A 250 12.00 -15.46 -5.45
CA VAL A 250 11.78 -16.75 -6.13
C VAL A 250 10.30 -17.13 -6.18
N VAL A 251 9.51 -16.78 -5.16
CA VAL A 251 8.11 -17.22 -5.09
C VAL A 251 7.16 -16.33 -5.90
N PRO A 252 6.00 -16.85 -6.33
CA PRO A 252 4.92 -16.02 -6.84
C PRO A 252 4.48 -14.97 -5.82
N ILE A 253 4.14 -13.77 -6.28
CA ILE A 253 3.84 -12.62 -5.42
C ILE A 253 2.71 -12.88 -4.41
N SER A 254 1.79 -13.79 -4.73
CA SER A 254 0.74 -14.26 -3.81
C SER A 254 1.28 -14.88 -2.54
N TYR A 255 2.35 -15.67 -2.61
CA TYR A 255 2.99 -16.27 -1.43
C TYR A 255 3.82 -15.24 -0.67
N ALA A 256 4.52 -14.35 -1.37
CA ALA A 256 5.24 -13.22 -0.75
C ALA A 256 4.28 -12.31 0.04
N SER A 257 3.07 -12.06 -0.48
CA SER A 257 2.03 -11.29 0.21
C SER A 257 1.63 -11.92 1.55
N TYR A 258 1.56 -13.26 1.67
CA TYR A 258 1.38 -13.92 2.97
C TYR A 258 2.62 -13.80 3.87
N ALA A 259 3.81 -13.95 3.30
CA ALA A 259 5.08 -13.85 4.04
C ALA A 259 5.27 -12.51 4.75
N LEU A 260 4.66 -11.43 4.22
CA LEU A 260 4.70 -10.10 4.82
C LEU A 260 4.21 -10.07 6.28
N VAL A 261 3.34 -10.99 6.74
CA VAL A 261 2.95 -11.05 8.18
C VAL A 261 4.17 -11.41 9.03
N TYR A 262 4.95 -12.41 8.61
CA TYR A 262 6.15 -12.83 9.34
C TYR A 262 7.25 -11.77 9.28
N ILE A 263 7.39 -11.07 8.16
CA ILE A 263 8.29 -9.91 8.05
C ILE A 263 7.90 -8.84 9.08
N GLN A 264 6.60 -8.52 9.21
CA GLN A 264 6.09 -7.55 10.18
C GLN A 264 6.29 -8.00 11.63
N ILE A 265 6.10 -9.29 11.94
CA ILE A 265 6.39 -9.84 13.26
C ILE A 265 7.87 -9.67 13.59
N GLY A 266 8.77 -10.03 12.66
CA GLY A 266 10.21 -9.84 12.84
C GLY A 266 10.57 -8.37 13.07
N LEU A 267 9.98 -7.45 12.31
CA LEU A 267 10.16 -6.01 12.51
C LEU A 267 9.74 -5.58 13.92
N ILE A 268 8.54 -5.98 14.38
CA ILE A 268 8.06 -5.66 15.73
C ILE A 268 9.01 -6.21 16.80
N VAL A 269 9.46 -7.47 16.66
CA VAL A 269 10.39 -8.09 17.60
C VAL A 269 11.71 -7.32 17.68
N VAL A 270 12.28 -6.92 16.53
CA VAL A 270 13.51 -6.11 16.49
C VAL A 270 13.27 -4.73 17.10
N SER A 271 12.16 -4.07 16.78
CA SER A 271 11.81 -2.76 17.38
C SER A 271 11.68 -2.85 18.90
N LEU A 272 11.00 -3.88 19.42
CA LEU A 272 10.88 -4.10 20.86
C LEU A 272 12.26 -4.38 21.50
N TYR A 273 13.08 -5.23 20.88
CA TYR A 273 14.43 -5.51 21.35
C TYR A 273 15.26 -4.22 21.48
N ILE A 274 15.24 -3.35 20.47
CA ILE A 274 15.93 -2.06 20.49
C ILE A 274 15.42 -1.18 21.63
N LEU A 275 14.09 -1.09 21.81
CA LEU A 275 13.48 -0.27 22.87
C LEU A 275 13.80 -0.78 24.28
N PHE A 276 13.82 -2.10 24.50
CA PHE A 276 14.09 -2.68 25.82
C PHE A 276 15.56 -2.58 26.24
N ILE A 277 16.47 -2.64 25.28
CA ILE A 277 17.91 -2.63 25.57
C ILE A 277 18.49 -1.22 25.52
N TYR A 278 17.81 -0.28 24.87
CA TYR A 278 18.16 1.13 24.97
C TYR A 278 18.03 1.54 26.44
N PRO A 279 19.13 1.88 27.13
CA PRO A 279 19.03 2.38 28.49
C PRO A 279 18.28 3.71 28.42
N VAL A 280 17.06 3.73 28.95
CA VAL A 280 16.39 4.99 29.29
C VAL A 280 17.33 5.68 30.28
N PRO A 281 17.79 6.91 29.98
CA PRO A 281 18.74 7.62 30.84
C PRO A 281 18.21 7.80 32.27
#